data_AF-A0AAV2R9W2-F1
#
_entry.id   AF-A0AAV2R9W2-F1
#
_cell.length_a   1.000
_cell.length_b   1.000
_cell.length_c   1.000
_cell.angle_alpha   90.00
_cell.angle_beta   90.00
_cell.angle_gamma   90.00
#
_symmetry.space_group_name_H-M   'P 1'
#
loop_
_entity.id
_entity.type
_entity.pdbx_description
1 polymer ?
#
loop_
_entity_poly.entity_id
_entity_poly.type
_entity_poly.pdbx_seq_one_letter_code
_entity_poly.pdbx_strand_id
1 'polypeptide(L)'
;MWTRNVLASIAVTLFAVGVSTVFGQATVAPDCLGCICEASSACNATIGCSVPFPGAYFCGPFLISWAYWADAGKPVLQNDDPNRKGAFENCVNDLYCAAETVRLYLAKFSTDCNG
;
A
#
# COMPACT_ATOMS: atom_id res chain seq x y z
N MET A 1 -27.90 41.97 -36.38
CA MET A 1 -27.90 42.63 -35.05
C MET A 1 -28.78 41.87 -34.04
N TRP A 2 -28.52 40.57 -33.81
CA TRP A 2 -29.27 39.72 -32.85
C TRP A 2 -28.34 38.80 -32.03
N THR A 3 -27.07 39.18 -31.87
CA THR A 3 -26.07 38.47 -31.04
C THR A 3 -26.10 38.90 -29.57
N ARG A 4 -27.15 39.58 -29.10
CA ARG A 4 -27.18 40.26 -27.79
C ARG A 4 -27.94 39.54 -26.67
N ASN A 5 -28.45 38.33 -26.90
CA ASN A 5 -29.16 37.57 -25.87
C ASN A 5 -28.39 36.31 -25.42
N VAL A 6 -27.08 36.49 -25.24
CA VAL A 6 -26.16 35.56 -24.53
C VAL A 6 -26.45 35.55 -23.01
N LEU A 7 -27.48 36.26 -22.53
CA LEU A 7 -27.70 36.56 -21.11
C LEU A 7 -29.08 36.14 -20.58
N ALA A 8 -29.57 34.96 -20.99
CA ALA A 8 -30.57 34.22 -20.21
C ALA A 8 -29.95 32.90 -19.72
N SER A 9 -28.79 33.07 -19.07
CA SER A 9 -28.35 32.39 -17.86
C SER A 9 -29.40 31.45 -17.21
N ILE A 10 -28.91 30.28 -16.76
CA ILE A 10 -29.37 29.46 -15.61
C ILE A 10 -30.05 28.11 -15.91
N ALA A 11 -30.64 27.83 -17.08
CA ALA A 11 -31.52 26.65 -17.16
C ALA A 11 -30.88 25.27 -17.47
N VAL A 12 -29.64 25.16 -17.95
CA VAL A 12 -29.07 23.83 -18.28
C VAL A 12 -27.66 23.65 -17.71
N THR A 13 -27.49 24.09 -16.47
CA THR A 13 -26.41 23.65 -15.57
C THR A 13 -26.75 22.30 -14.92
N LEU A 14 -27.20 21.29 -15.69
CA LEU A 14 -27.70 20.03 -15.12
C LEU A 14 -27.33 18.74 -15.87
N PHE A 15 -26.41 18.77 -16.82
CA PHE A 15 -25.78 17.53 -17.32
C PHE A 15 -24.26 17.68 -17.45
N ALA A 16 -23.65 18.39 -16.49
CA ALA A 16 -22.28 18.12 -16.09
C ALA A 16 -22.26 16.82 -15.27
N VAL A 17 -22.64 15.68 -15.88
CA VAL A 17 -22.24 14.39 -15.32
C VAL A 17 -20.84 14.15 -15.85
N GLY A 18 -19.87 14.77 -15.18
CA GLY A 18 -18.50 14.31 -15.23
C GLY A 18 -18.48 12.91 -14.64
N VAL A 19 -18.66 11.89 -15.48
CA VAL A 19 -18.35 10.52 -15.11
C VAL A 19 -16.83 10.45 -15.07
N SER A 20 -16.25 10.89 -13.95
CA SER A 20 -14.92 10.46 -13.56
C SER A 20 -15.04 8.96 -13.30
N THR A 21 -14.80 8.14 -14.32
CA THR A 21 -14.54 6.73 -14.09
C THR A 21 -13.23 6.66 -13.32
N VAL A 22 -13.32 6.65 -11.99
CA VAL A 22 -12.19 6.27 -11.14
C VAL A 22 -11.99 4.78 -11.37
N PHE A 23 -11.24 4.43 -12.42
CA PHE A 23 -10.67 3.11 -12.52
C PHE A 23 -9.61 3.05 -11.42
N GLY A 24 -10.02 2.61 -10.23
CA GLY A 24 -9.14 2.39 -9.09
C GLY A 24 -8.15 1.29 -9.44
N GLN A 25 -7.02 1.66 -10.06
CA GLN A 25 -5.84 0.83 -9.97
C GLN A 25 -5.41 0.91 -8.51
N ALA A 26 -5.52 -0.20 -7.79
CA ALA A 26 -5.00 -0.37 -6.43
C ALA A 26 -3.46 -0.41 -6.46
N THR A 27 -2.84 0.64 -6.99
CA THR A 27 -1.41 0.88 -6.87
C THR A 27 -1.23 1.73 -5.63
N VAL A 28 -0.70 1.12 -4.57
CA VAL A 28 -0.34 1.82 -3.35
C VAL A 28 0.67 2.92 -3.71
N ALA A 29 0.31 4.18 -3.47
CA ALA A 29 1.19 5.30 -3.76
C ALA A 29 2.47 5.20 -2.90
N PRO A 30 3.66 5.57 -3.41
CA PRO A 30 4.90 5.56 -2.64
C PRO A 30 4.80 6.35 -1.32
N ASP A 31 4.10 7.49 -1.36
CA ASP A 31 3.86 8.34 -0.18
C ASP A 31 3.08 7.57 0.91
N CYS A 32 2.16 6.68 0.52
CA CYS A 32 1.43 5.84 1.45
C CYS A 32 2.36 4.84 2.16
N LEU A 33 3.29 4.22 1.43
CA LEU A 33 4.28 3.30 2.01
C LEU A 33 5.21 4.00 3.00
N GLY A 34 5.63 5.23 2.69
CA GLY A 34 6.42 6.05 3.62
C GLY A 34 5.68 6.29 4.94
N CYS A 35 4.41 6.70 4.89
CA CYS A 35 3.59 6.89 6.09
C CYS A 35 3.40 5.60 6.90
N ILE A 36 3.18 4.46 6.24
CA ILE A 36 3.01 3.16 6.94
C ILE A 36 4.30 2.79 7.69
N CYS A 37 5.45 2.96 7.04
CA CYS A 37 6.76 2.69 7.62
C CYS A 37 7.05 3.59 8.84
N GLU A 38 6.74 4.89 8.73
CA GLU A 38 6.90 5.84 9.83
C GLU A 38 5.99 5.49 11.01
N ALA A 39 4.71 5.21 10.74
CA ALA A 39 3.75 4.81 11.78
C ALA A 39 4.10 3.48 12.46
N SER A 40 4.80 2.59 11.76
CA SER A 40 5.17 1.27 12.26
C SER A 40 6.38 1.32 13.19
N SER A 41 7.45 2.01 12.79
CA SER A 41 8.73 1.96 13.53
C SER A 41 9.54 3.26 13.49
N ALA A 42 8.92 4.38 13.10
CA ALA A 42 9.64 5.59 12.66
C ALA A 42 10.64 5.28 11.51
N CYS A 43 10.23 4.38 10.61
CA CYS A 43 11.07 3.87 9.52
C CYS A 43 12.45 3.37 9.96
N ASN A 44 12.56 2.76 11.14
CA ASN A 44 13.84 2.29 11.64
C ASN A 44 14.31 1.03 10.90
N ALA A 45 15.14 1.22 9.86
CA ALA A 45 15.69 0.15 9.03
C ALA A 45 16.66 -0.79 9.77
N THR A 46 17.07 -0.46 11.00
CA THR A 46 17.97 -1.30 11.82
C THR A 46 17.26 -1.98 12.98
N ILE A 47 15.93 -1.86 13.09
CA ILE A 47 15.14 -2.42 14.20
C ILE A 47 15.23 -3.96 14.29
N GLY A 48 15.51 -4.63 13.19
CA GLY A 48 15.62 -6.09 13.15
C GLY A 48 14.28 -6.77 13.45
N CYS A 49 14.32 -7.85 14.23
CA CYS A 49 13.14 -8.62 14.61
C CYS A 49 12.88 -8.54 16.12
N SER A 50 11.60 -8.51 16.50
CA SER A 50 11.19 -8.43 17.90
C SER A 50 10.01 -9.35 18.21
N VAL A 51 9.89 -9.72 19.50
CA VAL A 51 8.77 -10.50 20.03
C VAL A 51 8.10 -9.70 21.15
N PRO A 52 7.24 -8.72 20.83
CA PRO A 52 6.65 -7.84 21.84
C PRO A 52 5.72 -8.55 22.83
N PHE A 53 5.11 -9.68 22.43
CA PHE A 53 4.32 -10.55 23.30
C PHE A 53 4.33 -11.99 22.77
N PRO A 54 3.95 -13.01 23.58
CA PRO A 54 3.99 -14.41 23.14
C PRO A 54 3.19 -14.65 21.86
N GLY A 55 3.84 -15.19 20.84
CA GLY A 55 3.23 -15.48 19.54
C GLY A 55 3.28 -14.34 18.51
N ALA A 56 3.76 -13.15 18.89
CA ALA A 56 3.96 -12.03 17.97
C ALA A 56 5.42 -11.95 17.53
N TYR A 57 5.76 -12.43 16.34
CA TYR A 57 7.09 -12.25 15.74
C TYR A 57 7.00 -11.29 14.57
N PHE A 58 7.60 -10.11 14.72
CA PHE A 58 7.57 -9.03 13.73
C PHE A 58 8.99 -8.60 13.38
N CYS A 59 9.22 -8.28 12.12
CA CYS A 59 10.54 -7.91 11.62
C CYS A 59 10.49 -6.68 10.71
N GLY A 60 11.59 -5.93 10.71
CA GLY A 60 11.86 -4.85 9.79
C GLY A 60 11.09 -3.55 10.07
N PRO A 61 11.33 -2.51 9.23
CA PRO A 61 10.77 -1.18 9.44
C PRO A 61 9.24 -1.12 9.35
N PHE A 62 8.62 -2.10 8.69
CA PHE A 62 7.17 -2.23 8.57
C PHE A 62 6.53 -3.16 9.61
N LEU A 63 7.31 -3.70 10.56
CA LEU A 63 6.86 -4.67 11.57
C LEU A 63 6.02 -5.83 10.96
N ILE A 64 6.56 -6.44 9.90
CA ILE A 64 5.86 -7.48 9.13
C ILE A 64 5.95 -8.81 9.88
N SER A 65 4.85 -9.56 9.93
CA SER A 65 4.82 -10.94 10.43
C SER A 65 5.05 -11.96 9.32
N TRP A 66 5.44 -13.18 9.68
CA TRP A 66 5.63 -14.25 8.70
C TRP A 66 4.37 -14.53 7.87
N ALA A 67 3.19 -14.53 8.51
CA ALA A 67 1.91 -14.78 7.84
C ALA A 67 1.59 -13.68 6.81
N TYR A 68 1.80 -12.40 7.18
CA TYR A 68 1.62 -11.28 6.28
C TYR A 68 2.52 -11.38 5.03
N TRP A 69 3.80 -11.72 5.25
CA TRP A 69 4.74 -11.97 4.15
C TRP A 69 4.36 -13.16 3.28
N ALA A 70 3.86 -14.24 3.89
CA ALA A 70 3.38 -15.41 3.16
C ALA A 70 2.14 -15.10 2.31
N ASP A 71 1.20 -14.34 2.86
CA ASP A 71 -0.03 -13.91 2.19
C ASP A 71 0.25 -12.96 1.01
N ALA A 72 1.31 -12.15 1.12
CA ALA A 72 1.86 -11.31 0.06
C ALA A 72 2.56 -12.11 -1.06
N GLY A 73 2.65 -13.43 -0.96
CA GLY A 73 3.29 -14.29 -1.96
C GLY A 73 4.76 -14.58 -1.72
N LYS A 74 5.27 -14.34 -0.51
CA LYS A 74 6.66 -14.60 -0.10
C LYS A 74 7.71 -13.92 -1.00
N PRO A 75 7.64 -12.60 -1.22
CA PRO A 75 8.68 -11.90 -1.97
C PRO A 75 10.04 -12.09 -1.29
N VAL A 76 11.11 -12.15 -2.07
CA VAL A 76 12.47 -12.35 -1.58
C VAL A 76 13.43 -11.42 -2.29
N LEU A 77 14.63 -11.28 -1.72
CA LEU A 77 15.73 -10.60 -2.39
C LEU A 77 16.12 -11.31 -3.69
N GLN A 78 16.77 -10.58 -4.59
CA GLN A 78 17.21 -11.14 -5.86
C GLN A 78 18.11 -12.36 -5.64
N ASN A 79 17.84 -13.44 -6.37
CA ASN A 79 18.54 -14.73 -6.28
C ASN A 79 18.38 -15.47 -4.95
N ASP A 80 17.37 -15.14 -4.15
CA ASP A 80 17.01 -15.88 -2.93
C ASP A 80 15.82 -16.83 -3.18
N ASP A 81 15.56 -17.75 -2.26
CA ASP A 81 14.49 -18.76 -2.34
C ASP A 81 13.39 -18.49 -1.29
N PRO A 82 12.11 -18.34 -1.69
CA PRO A 82 10.99 -18.08 -0.78
C PRO A 82 10.73 -19.19 0.26
N ASN A 83 11.29 -20.39 0.08
CA ASN A 83 11.16 -21.50 1.03
C ASN A 83 12.42 -21.68 1.91
N ARG A 84 13.48 -20.91 1.69
CA ARG A 84 14.69 -20.98 2.51
C ARG A 84 14.40 -20.44 3.91
N LYS A 85 14.92 -21.12 4.93
CA LYS A 85 14.93 -20.59 6.30
C LYS A 85 15.70 -19.26 6.34
N GLY A 86 15.08 -18.21 6.87
CA GLY A 86 15.66 -16.87 6.88
C GLY A 86 15.27 -15.98 5.69
N ALA A 87 14.55 -16.49 4.68
CA ALA A 87 14.12 -15.70 3.53
C ALA A 87 13.15 -14.58 3.94
N PHE A 88 12.24 -14.90 4.87
CA PHE A 88 11.33 -13.94 5.50
C PHE A 88 12.12 -12.78 6.12
N GLU A 89 13.00 -13.08 7.07
CA GLU A 89 13.77 -12.08 7.82
C GLU A 89 14.67 -11.26 6.88
N ASN A 90 15.33 -11.89 5.91
CA ASN A 90 16.17 -11.18 4.95
C ASN A 90 15.38 -10.19 4.10
N CYS A 91 14.21 -10.58 3.61
CA CYS A 91 13.36 -9.69 2.83
C CYS A 91 12.81 -8.55 3.67
N VAL A 92 12.16 -8.85 4.79
CA VAL A 92 11.43 -7.80 5.53
C VAL A 92 12.35 -6.84 6.28
N ASN A 93 13.62 -7.19 6.49
CA ASN A 93 14.63 -6.24 6.99
C ASN A 93 15.26 -5.37 5.88
N ASP A 94 15.10 -5.72 4.61
CA ASP A 94 15.45 -4.85 3.48
C ASP A 94 14.29 -3.88 3.19
N LEU A 95 14.57 -2.58 3.13
CA LEU A 95 13.52 -1.56 3.01
C LEU A 95 12.66 -1.74 1.74
N TYR A 96 13.27 -2.12 0.61
CA TYR A 96 12.57 -2.28 -0.66
C TYR A 96 11.76 -3.57 -0.70
N CYS A 97 12.33 -4.69 -0.25
CA CYS A 97 11.63 -5.96 -0.20
C CYS A 97 10.48 -5.95 0.83
N ALA A 98 10.66 -5.25 1.95
CA ALA A 98 9.60 -5.00 2.92
C ALA A 98 8.47 -4.14 2.34
N ALA A 99 8.80 -3.03 1.68
CA ALA A 99 7.81 -2.17 1.01
C ALA A 99 7.05 -2.94 -0.08
N GLU A 100 7.74 -3.78 -0.86
CA GLU A 100 7.12 -4.65 -1.86
C GLU A 100 6.18 -5.68 -1.22
N THR A 101 6.55 -6.23 -0.06
CA THR A 101 5.68 -7.13 0.71
C THR A 101 4.36 -6.45 1.07
N VAL A 102 4.42 -5.21 1.58
CA VAL A 102 3.21 -4.42 1.89
C VAL A 102 2.41 -4.13 0.62
N ARG A 103 3.07 -3.74 -0.46
CA ARG A 103 2.41 -3.45 -1.75
C ARG A 103 1.68 -4.67 -2.30
N LEU A 104 2.31 -5.85 -2.28
CA LEU A 104 1.72 -7.11 -2.75
C LEU A 104 0.56 -7.58 -1.88
N TYR A 105 0.71 -7.46 -0.56
CA TYR A 105 -0.38 -7.76 0.37
C TYR A 105 -1.60 -6.86 0.09
N LEU A 106 -1.39 -5.54 0.02
CA LEU A 106 -2.46 -4.60 -0.28
C LEU A 106 -3.05 -4.83 -1.67
N ALA A 107 -2.26 -5.15 -2.70
CA ALA A 107 -2.80 -5.48 -4.02
C ALA A 107 -3.75 -6.69 -4.00
N LYS A 108 -3.56 -7.61 -3.04
CA LYS A 108 -4.39 -8.82 -2.90
C LYS A 108 -5.58 -8.65 -1.96
N PHE A 109 -5.44 -7.83 -0.92
CA PHE A 109 -6.41 -7.73 0.19
C PHE A 109 -6.92 -6.30 0.45
N SER A 110 -6.56 -5.30 -0.37
CA SER A 110 -7.07 -3.94 -0.19
C SER A 110 -8.58 -3.92 -0.40
N THR A 111 -9.30 -3.55 0.64
CA THR A 111 -10.74 -3.28 0.62
C THR A 111 -10.94 -1.92 1.29
N ASP A 112 -11.90 -1.16 0.79
CA ASP A 112 -12.35 0.05 1.48
C ASP A 112 -13.07 -0.35 2.77
N CYS A 113 -12.75 0.32 3.88
CA CYS A 113 -13.24 -0.03 5.21
C CYS A 113 -14.71 0.38 5.45
N ASN A 114 -15.44 0.75 4.39
CA ASN A 114 -16.79 1.32 4.47
C ASN A 114 -17.94 0.32 4.42
N GLY A 115 -17.68 -0.98 4.17
CA GLY A 115 -18.65 -2.07 4.41
C GLY A 115 -19.80 -2.18 3.40
#